data_AF-A0A9E1TWH4-F1
#
_entry.id   AF-A0A9E1TWH4-F1
#
_cell.length_a   1.000
_cell.length_b   1.000
_cell.length_c   1.000
_cell.angle_alpha   90.00
_cell.angle_beta   90.00
_cell.angle_gamma   90.00
#
_symmetry.space_group_name_H-M   'P 1'
#
loop_
_entity.id
_entity.type
_entity.pdbx_description
1 polymer ?
#
loop_
_entity_poly.entity_id
_entity_poly.type
_entity_poly.pdbx_seq_one_letter_code
_entity_poly.pdbx_strand_id
1 'polypeptide(L)'
;MFPFIGWVKTEPETSIHDKEVDRIFSSSIPEFMLDKTQKTKKDTLKGFPVNIPYFDMSGETVWGATSMILAEFKLILKEIL
;
A
#
# COMPACT_ATOMS: atom_id res chain seq x y z
N MET A 1 -8.35 -10.67 10.75
CA MET A 1 -7.80 -10.70 9.38
C MET A 1 -6.37 -11.20 9.50
N PHE A 2 -5.96 -12.17 8.68
CA PHE A 2 -4.60 -12.71 8.69
C PHE A 2 -3.95 -12.35 7.34
N PRO A 3 -3.00 -11.40 7.30
CA PRO A 3 -2.30 -11.06 6.07
C PRO A 3 -1.31 -12.17 5.71
N PHE A 4 -1.13 -12.39 4.41
CA PHE A 4 -0.17 -13.35 3.87
C PHE A 4 0.68 -12.68 2.79
N ILE A 5 1.96 -13.04 2.73
CA ILE A 5 2.87 -12.64 1.66
C ILE A 5 3.01 -13.80 0.68
N GLY A 6 2.69 -13.57 -0.59
CA GLY A 6 2.88 -14.52 -1.67
C GLY A 6 4.01 -14.08 -2.60
N TRP A 7 4.73 -15.05 -3.16
CA TRP A 7 5.76 -14.79 -4.18
C TRP A 7 5.62 -15.80 -5.32
N VAL A 8 6.01 -15.38 -6.52
CA VAL A 8 5.98 -16.19 -7.73
C VAL A 8 7.30 -16.01 -8.49
N LYS A 9 7.69 -17.02 -9.28
CA LYS A 9 8.97 -17.00 -10.02
C LYS A 9 8.97 -15.98 -11.16
N THR A 10 7.81 -15.71 -11.74
CA THR A 10 7.61 -14.82 -12.88
C THR A 10 6.38 -13.95 -12.63
N GLU A 11 6.34 -12.76 -13.22
CA GLU A 11 5.18 -11.88 -13.14
C GLU A 11 3.93 -12.60 -13.68
N PRO A 12 2.81 -12.60 -12.94
CA PRO A 12 1.59 -13.26 -13.40
C PRO A 12 0.90 -12.41 -14.47
N GLU A 13 0.31 -13.06 -15.46
CA GLU A 13 -0.63 -12.40 -16.36
C GLU A 13 -1.92 -12.08 -15.60
N THR A 14 -2.31 -10.81 -15.60
CA THR A 14 -3.51 -10.34 -14.89
C THR A 14 -4.57 -9.90 -15.90
N SER A 15 -5.84 -10.20 -15.58
CA SER A 15 -7.01 -9.70 -16.32
C SER A 15 -7.96 -9.04 -15.33
N ILE A 16 -8.41 -7.83 -15.66
CA ILE A 16 -9.29 -7.04 -14.80
C ILE A 16 -10.73 -7.54 -14.97
N HIS A 17 -11.40 -7.84 -13.84
CA HIS A 17 -12.84 -8.03 -13.81
C HIS A 17 -13.52 -6.67 -13.58
N ASP A 18 -13.99 -6.05 -14.65
CA ASP A 18 -14.48 -4.67 -14.72
C ASP A 18 -15.57 -4.29 -13.69
N LYS A 19 -16.37 -5.24 -13.21
CA LYS A 19 -17.39 -4.99 -12.17
C LYS A 19 -16.83 -4.87 -10.76
N GLU A 20 -15.64 -5.40 -10.51
CA GLU A 20 -15.07 -5.51 -9.16
C GLU A 20 -13.74 -4.77 -9.01
N VAL A 21 -12.99 -4.63 -10.09
CA VAL A 21 -11.64 -4.05 -10.10
C VAL A 21 -11.58 -2.95 -11.14
N ASP A 22 -11.28 -1.73 -10.69
CA ASP A 22 -11.13 -0.56 -11.56
C ASP A 22 -9.76 -0.55 -12.26
N ARG A 23 -8.69 -0.83 -11.51
CA ARG A 23 -7.31 -0.80 -12.03
C ARG A 23 -6.38 -1.71 -11.23
N ILE A 24 -5.32 -2.17 -11.90
CA ILE A 24 -4.16 -2.82 -11.29
C ILE A 24 -2.94 -1.90 -11.46
N PHE A 25 -2.15 -1.76 -10.40
CA PHE A 25 -0.86 -1.08 -10.45
C PHE A 25 0.14 -1.84 -9.58
N SER A 26 1.43 -1.64 -9.86
CA SER A 26 2.53 -2.22 -9.11
C SER A 26 3.48 -1.11 -8.64
N SER A 27 4.19 -1.38 -7.54
CA SER A 27 5.25 -0.53 -7.02
C SER A 27 6.46 -1.39 -6.76
N SER A 28 7.64 -0.88 -7.10
CA SER A 28 8.90 -1.58 -6.79
C SER A 28 9.17 -1.57 -5.28
N ILE A 29 9.84 -2.62 -4.77
CA ILE A 29 10.27 -2.65 -3.37
C ILE A 29 11.19 -1.46 -3.03
N PRO A 30 12.22 -1.11 -3.84
CA PRO A 30 13.07 0.05 -3.53
C PRO A 30 12.29 1.35 -3.40
N GLU A 31 11.33 1.62 -4.30
CA GLU A 31 10.47 2.81 -4.21
C GLU A 31 9.62 2.77 -2.94
N PHE A 32 8.95 1.66 -2.67
CA PHE A 32 8.13 1.46 -1.47
C PHE A 32 8.92 1.68 -0.18
N MET A 33 10.22 1.32 -0.15
CA MET A 33 11.06 1.48 1.04
C MET A 33 11.45 2.93 1.33
N LEU A 34 11.42 3.83 0.34
CA LEU A 34 11.77 5.24 0.55
C LEU A 34 10.83 5.88 1.58
N ASP A 35 11.38 6.67 2.52
CA ASP A 35 10.54 7.34 3.54
C ASP A 35 9.61 8.39 2.92
N LYS A 36 9.96 8.95 1.75
CA LYS A 36 9.12 9.91 1.02
C LYS A 36 7.75 9.35 0.59
N THR A 37 7.59 8.03 0.57
CA THR A 37 6.30 7.39 0.27
C THR A 37 5.33 7.50 1.44
N GLN A 38 5.83 7.66 2.67
CA GLN A 38 4.99 7.85 3.85
C GLN A 38 4.58 9.32 3.96
N LYS A 39 3.28 9.57 3.86
CA LYS A 39 2.70 10.91 3.89
C LYS A 39 1.53 10.98 4.85
N THR A 40 1.14 12.21 5.16
CA THR A 40 -0.02 12.49 6.00
C THR A 40 -0.92 13.47 5.29
N LYS A 41 -2.22 13.20 5.25
CA LYS A 41 -3.23 14.15 4.77
C LYS A 41 -4.18 14.54 5.91
N LYS A 42 -4.65 15.78 5.89
CA LYS A 42 -5.74 16.23 6.76
C LYS A 42 -7.06 15.90 6.09
N ASP A 43 -7.94 15.24 6.80
CA ASP A 43 -9.26 14.86 6.30
C ASP A 43 -10.28 14.89 7.45
N THR A 44 -11.57 14.73 7.13
CA THR A 44 -12.63 14.65 8.13
C THR A 44 -13.21 13.24 8.14
N LEU A 45 -13.07 12.55 9.27
CA LEU A 45 -13.59 11.19 9.44
C LEU A 45 -14.67 11.19 10.52
N LYS A 46 -15.90 10.81 10.14
CA LYS A 46 -17.09 10.84 11.01
C LYS A 46 -17.30 12.21 11.69
N GLY A 47 -17.01 13.30 10.98
CA GLY A 47 -17.18 14.67 11.47
C GLY A 47 -16.01 15.22 12.29
N PHE A 48 -14.94 14.44 12.52
CA PHE A 48 -13.76 14.90 13.25
C PHE A 48 -12.58 15.14 12.32
N PRO A 49 -11.85 16.26 12.46
CA PRO A 49 -10.62 16.48 11.71
C PRO A 49 -9.55 15.51 12.19
N VAL A 50 -8.96 14.76 11.27
CA VAL A 50 -7.94 13.76 11.54
C VAL A 50 -6.76 13.90 10.59
N ASN A 51 -5.58 13.53 11.09
CA ASN A 51 -4.39 13.33 10.27
C ASN A 51 -4.34 11.86 9.87
N ILE A 52 -4.52 11.57 8.58
CA ILE A 52 -4.53 10.20 8.05
C ILE A 52 -3.14 9.91 7.48
N PRO A 53 -2.37 8.99 8.07
CA PRO A 53 -1.16 8.48 7.45
C PRO A 53 -1.53 7.60 6.26
N TYR A 54 -0.76 7.69 5.18
CA TYR A 54 -0.94 6.90 3.98
C TYR A 54 0.40 6.67 3.29
N PHE A 55 0.44 5.66 2.42
CA PHE A 55 1.53 5.50 1.46
C PHE A 55 1.10 6.11 0.13
N ASP A 56 1.95 6.97 -0.42
CA ASP A 56 1.92 7.37 -1.83
C ASP A 56 2.80 6.41 -2.62
N MET A 57 2.17 5.53 -3.40
CA MET A 57 2.84 4.50 -4.18
C MET A 57 2.52 4.74 -5.66
N SER A 58 3.50 5.27 -6.39
CA SER A 58 3.34 5.61 -7.81
C SER A 58 2.15 6.53 -8.10
N GLY A 59 1.87 7.48 -7.20
CA GLY A 59 0.74 8.43 -7.30
C GLY A 59 -0.57 7.92 -6.70
N GLU A 60 -0.62 6.66 -6.26
CA GLU A 60 -1.81 6.07 -5.65
C GLU A 60 -1.78 6.22 -4.13
N THR A 61 -2.92 6.63 -3.56
CA THR A 61 -3.08 6.77 -2.10
C THR A 61 -3.51 5.44 -1.48
N VAL A 62 -2.59 4.76 -0.82
CA VAL A 62 -2.87 3.52 -0.07
C VAL A 62 -3.00 3.85 1.42
N TRP A 63 -4.19 3.64 1.98
CA TRP A 63 -4.53 4.05 3.36
C TRP A 63 -5.42 3.02 4.07
N GLY A 64 -5.70 3.25 5.35
CA GLY A 64 -6.57 2.39 6.16
C GLY A 64 -5.94 1.04 6.49
N ALA A 65 -6.74 -0.04 6.44
CA ALA A 65 -6.26 -1.38 6.79
C ALA A 65 -5.09 -1.84 5.90
N THR A 66 -5.11 -1.51 4.60
CA THR A 66 -4.05 -1.87 3.66
C THR A 66 -2.73 -1.19 4.03
N SER A 67 -2.74 0.11 4.35
CA SER A 67 -1.51 0.79 4.77
C SER A 67 -0.97 0.28 6.10
N MET A 68 -1.85 -0.16 7.02
CA MET A 68 -1.40 -0.77 8.28
C MET A 68 -0.66 -2.08 8.02
N ILE A 69 -1.20 -2.95 7.16
CA ILE A 69 -0.54 -4.22 6.79
C ILE A 69 0.81 -3.93 6.09
N LEU A 70 0.84 -2.97 5.17
CA LEU A 70 2.08 -2.60 4.48
C LEU A 70 3.12 -1.97 5.42
N ALA A 71 2.71 -1.23 6.46
CA ALA A 71 3.64 -0.66 7.42
C ALA A 71 4.40 -1.76 8.20
N GLU A 72 3.69 -2.80 8.65
CA GLU A 72 4.29 -3.97 9.29
C GLU A 72 5.24 -4.70 8.31
N PHE A 73 4.80 -4.90 7.06
CA PHE A 73 5.66 -5.52 6.06
C PHE A 73 6.92 -4.70 5.77
N LYS A 74 6.81 -3.36 5.71
CA LYS A 74 7.95 -2.46 5.54
C LYS A 74 8.95 -2.58 6.69
N LEU A 75 8.50 -2.77 7.93
CA LEU A 75 9.39 -3.01 9.07
C LEU A 75 10.17 -4.31 8.89
N ILE A 76 9.51 -5.41 8.49
CA ILE A 76 10.18 -6.69 8.19
C ILE A 76 11.23 -6.50 7.09
N LEU A 77 10.88 -5.79 6.01
CA LEU A 77 11.81 -5.51 4.91
C LEU A 77 13.04 -4.69 5.37
N LYS A 78 12.89 -3.76 6.33
CA LYS A 78 14.00 -2.97 6.88
C LYS A 78 15.01 -3.81 7.67
N GLU A 79 14.61 -4.98 8.17
CA GLU A 79 15.50 -5.87 8.92
C GLU A 79 16.33 -6.78 8.02
N ILE A 80 15.88 -7.00 6.77
CA ILE A 80 16.49 -7.96 5.85
C ILE A 80 17.19 -7.33 4.63
N LEU A 81 16.92 -6.05 4.36
CA LEU A 81 17.55 -5.24 3.30
C LEU A 81 18.56 -4.27 3.90
#